data_AF-A0A016SYA5-F1
#
_entry.id   AF-A0A016SYA5-F1
#
_cell.length_a   1.000
_cell.length_b   1.000
_cell.length_c   1.000
_cell.angle_alpha   90.00
_cell.angle_beta   90.00
_cell.angle_gamma   90.00
#
_symmetry.space_group_name_H-M   'P 1'
#
loop_
_entity.id
_entity.type
_entity.pdbx_description
1 polymer ?
#
loop_
_entity_poly.entity_id
_entity_poly.type
_entity_poly.pdbx_seq_one_letter_code
_entity_poly.pdbx_strand_id
1 'polypeptide(L)'
;MAGVSGARSSLAVDVDILLRRALVLSKLFTKSWGRPETFRELMKHKLEVMSQRRAEECWKSLKMEMIIEKEQVTRGIRMVEGLFRSPHAMVYPNQMPGCLQWARWRAYLPAMQRKGVCIHLAGTGDHSYIRCILAILTSISLHFI
;
A
#
# COMPACT_ATOMS: atom_id res chain seq x y z
N MET A 1 43.82 -39.39 5.92
CA MET A 1 42.42 -39.28 5.45
C MET A 1 41.80 -38.04 6.05
N ALA A 2 41.53 -37.01 5.24
CA ALA A 2 40.52 -35.98 5.50
C ALA A 2 40.28 -35.26 4.17
N GLY A 3 39.20 -35.63 3.49
CA GLY A 3 38.81 -35.03 2.22
C GLY A 3 38.30 -33.62 2.44
N VAL A 4 38.92 -32.65 1.79
CA VAL A 4 38.37 -31.31 1.64
C VAL A 4 37.30 -31.39 0.55
N SER A 5 36.04 -31.59 0.96
CA SER A 5 34.91 -31.47 0.04
C SER A 5 34.69 -29.99 -0.27
N GLY A 6 35.31 -29.50 -1.34
CA GLY A 6 34.97 -28.20 -1.92
C GLY A 6 33.51 -28.22 -2.34
N ALA A 7 32.66 -27.47 -1.64
CA ALA A 7 31.27 -27.27 -2.03
C ALA A 7 31.26 -26.57 -3.39
N ARG A 8 30.78 -27.24 -4.44
CA ARG A 8 30.54 -26.64 -5.75
C ARG A 8 29.41 -25.62 -5.58
N SER A 9 29.74 -24.32 -5.56
CA SER A 9 28.73 -23.28 -5.71
C SER A 9 28.03 -23.48 -7.06
N SER A 10 26.70 -23.42 -7.08
CA SER A 10 25.99 -23.49 -8.34
C SER A 10 26.25 -22.19 -9.11
N LEU A 11 26.47 -22.29 -10.43
CA LEU A 11 26.67 -21.13 -11.31
C LEU A 11 25.59 -20.05 -11.11
N ALA A 12 24.37 -20.46 -10.76
CA ALA A 12 23.27 -19.54 -10.46
C ALA A 12 23.53 -18.69 -9.19
N VAL A 13 24.10 -19.28 -8.14
CA VAL A 13 24.46 -18.56 -6.91
C VAL A 13 25.61 -17.59 -7.18
N ASP A 14 26.61 -18.00 -7.96
CA ASP A 14 27.74 -17.13 -8.28
C ASP A 14 27.31 -15.93 -9.15
N VAL A 15 26.44 -16.16 -10.14
CA VAL A 15 25.85 -15.10 -10.97
C VAL A 15 24.96 -14.17 -10.14
N ASP A 16 24.14 -14.69 -9.23
CA ASP A 16 23.31 -13.87 -8.33
C ASP A 16 24.16 -12.99 -7.41
N ILE A 17 25.24 -13.53 -6.84
CA ILE A 17 26.19 -12.77 -6.01
C ILE A 17 26.85 -11.66 -6.83
N LEU A 18 27.28 -11.96 -8.06
CA LEU A 18 27.96 -10.99 -8.93
C LEU A 18 27.01 -9.90 -9.40
N LEU A 19 25.78 -10.26 -9.75
CA LEU A 19 24.71 -9.32 -10.11
C LEU A 19 24.35 -8.41 -8.93
N ARG A 20 24.14 -8.96 -7.72
CA ARG A 20 23.84 -8.15 -6.53
C ARG A 20 24.98 -7.19 -6.20
N ARG A 21 26.23 -7.62 -6.29
CA ARG A 21 27.40 -6.74 -6.08
C ARG A 21 27.48 -5.63 -7.12
N ALA A 22 27.25 -5.95 -8.39
CA ALA A 22 27.22 -4.96 -9.47
C ALA A 22 26.06 -3.97 -9.33
N LEU A 23 24.88 -4.45 -8.92
CA LEU A 23 23.71 -3.60 -8.66
C LEU A 23 23.93 -2.68 -7.46
N VAL A 24 24.50 -3.16 -6.35
CA VAL A 24 24.81 -2.31 -5.19
C VAL A 24 25.75 -1.15 -5.55
N LEU A 25 26.68 -1.37 -6.50
CA LEU A 25 27.57 -0.32 -7.02
C LEU A 25 26.94 0.51 -8.16
N SER A 26 25.77 0.13 -8.66
CA SER A 26 25.09 0.87 -9.71
C SER A 26 24.66 2.25 -9.22
N LYS A 27 24.50 3.19 -10.16
CA LYS A 27 24.01 4.54 -9.87
C LYS A 27 22.66 4.56 -9.18
N LEU A 28 21.87 3.48 -9.30
CA LEU A 28 20.65 3.30 -8.55
C LEU A 28 20.99 3.27 -7.06
N PHE A 29 21.74 2.28 -6.57
CA PHE A 29 22.01 2.12 -5.15
C PHE A 29 23.08 3.05 -4.57
N THR A 30 23.79 3.82 -5.39
CA THR A 30 24.76 4.82 -4.90
C THR A 30 24.21 6.24 -4.88
N LYS A 31 23.15 6.54 -5.66
CA LYS A 31 22.55 7.90 -5.71
C LYS A 31 21.08 7.95 -5.31
N SER A 32 20.35 6.83 -5.24
CA SER A 32 18.90 6.81 -4.98
C SER A 32 18.51 6.84 -3.51
N TRP A 33 19.42 6.57 -2.58
CA TRP A 33 19.09 6.65 -1.16
C TRP A 33 18.71 8.09 -0.77
N GLY A 34 19.16 9.10 -1.51
CA GLY A 34 18.88 10.50 -1.17
C GLY A 34 19.87 11.01 -0.11
N ARG A 35 19.69 12.26 0.31
CA ARG A 35 20.65 12.94 1.18
C ARG A 35 20.52 12.42 2.63
N PRO A 36 21.63 12.20 3.36
CA PRO A 36 21.60 11.78 4.76
C PRO A 36 20.74 12.68 5.66
N GLU A 37 20.68 13.97 5.35
CA GLU A 37 19.86 14.97 6.06
C GLU A 37 18.37 14.62 5.97
N THR A 38 17.90 14.27 4.77
CA THR A 38 16.51 13.86 4.52
C THR A 38 16.16 12.59 5.29
N PHE A 39 17.09 11.64 5.43
CA PHE A 39 16.86 10.46 6.27
C PHE A 39 16.73 10.81 7.75
N ARG A 40 17.54 11.75 8.25
CA ARG A 40 17.42 12.22 9.63
C ARG A 40 16.05 12.84 9.88
N GLU A 41 15.57 13.67 8.94
CA GLU A 41 14.22 14.26 9.01
C GLU A 41 13.13 13.20 8.94
N LEU A 42 13.24 12.23 8.02
CA LEU A 42 12.30 11.11 7.91
C LEU A 42 12.26 10.30 9.21
N MET A 43 13.42 10.06 9.82
CA MET A 43 13.54 9.36 11.10
C MET A 43 12.88 10.15 12.23
N LYS A 44 13.11 11.46 12.32
CA LYS A 44 12.44 12.35 13.28
C LYS A 44 10.92 12.32 13.09
N HIS A 45 10.44 12.50 11.86
CA HIS A 45 9.02 12.42 11.55
C HIS A 45 8.42 11.06 11.94
N LYS A 46 9.12 9.95 11.67
CA LYS A 46 8.69 8.61 12.10
C LYS A 46 8.58 8.51 13.63
N LEU A 47 9.54 9.07 14.37
CA LEU A 47 9.61 9.00 15.84
C LEU A 47 8.67 9.99 16.55
N GLU A 48 8.35 11.12 15.94
CA GLU A 48 7.56 12.17 16.57
C GLU A 48 6.08 12.09 16.15
N VAL A 49 5.80 11.69 14.91
CA VAL A 49 4.44 11.67 14.36
C VAL A 49 3.89 10.24 14.28
N MET A 50 4.62 9.32 13.63
CA MET A 50 4.08 7.99 13.33
C MET A 50 4.05 7.07 14.56
N SER A 51 5.15 7.01 15.34
CA SER A 51 5.23 6.14 16.54
C SER A 51 4.30 6.61 17.66
N GLN A 52 4.06 7.92 17.75
CA GLN A 52 3.15 8.52 18.73
C GLN A 52 1.68 8.42 18.30
N ARG A 53 1.39 7.81 17.13
CA ARG A 53 0.03 7.66 16.59
C ARG A 53 -0.75 8.97 16.47
N ARG A 54 -0.07 10.12 16.42
CA ARG A 54 -0.73 11.44 16.29
C ARG A 54 -1.58 11.53 15.02
N ALA A 55 -1.10 10.93 13.93
CA ALA A 55 -1.87 10.82 12.70
C ALA A 55 -3.17 10.00 12.90
N GLU A 56 -3.13 8.93 13.69
CA GLU A 56 -4.29 8.10 14.00
C GLU A 56 -5.32 8.86 14.85
N GLU A 57 -4.88 9.67 15.81
CA GLU A 57 -5.76 10.54 16.61
C GLU A 57 -6.51 11.55 15.73
N CYS A 58 -5.81 12.17 14.77
CA CYS A 58 -6.44 13.06 13.79
C CYS A 58 -7.49 12.35 12.92
N TRP A 59 -7.32 11.05 12.64
CA TRP A 59 -8.29 10.30 11.83
C TRP A 59 -9.45 9.76 12.66
N LYS A 60 -9.21 9.39 13.92
CA LYS A 60 -10.26 8.93 14.84
C LYS A 60 -11.28 10.02 15.18
N SER A 61 -10.85 11.28 15.19
CA SER A 61 -11.76 12.41 15.39
C SER A 61 -12.64 12.71 14.17
N LEU A 62 -12.25 12.21 12.98
CA LEU A 62 -13.06 12.34 11.78
C LEU A 62 -14.17 11.29 11.78
N LYS A 63 -15.42 11.77 11.83
CA LYS A 63 -16.58 10.92 11.61
C LYS A 63 -16.68 10.59 10.11
N MET A 64 -16.09 9.48 9.70
CA MET A 64 -16.21 8.98 8.33
C MET A 64 -17.51 8.21 8.15
N GLU A 65 -18.33 8.65 7.22
CA GLU A 65 -19.53 7.93 6.82
C GLU A 65 -19.22 7.07 5.59
N MET A 66 -19.47 5.77 5.70
CA MET A 66 -19.36 4.83 4.59
C MET A 66 -20.71 4.68 3.92
N ILE A 67 -20.83 5.13 2.69
CA ILE A 67 -22.05 5.03 1.89
C ILE A 67 -21.98 3.70 1.12
N ILE A 68 -22.94 2.82 1.38
CA ILE A 68 -23.07 1.55 0.67
C ILE A 68 -23.92 1.80 -0.59
N GLU A 69 -23.34 1.56 -1.77
CA GLU A 69 -24.04 1.71 -3.05
C GLU A 69 -24.68 0.40 -3.49
N LYS A 70 -24.03 -0.74 -3.18
CA LYS A 70 -24.46 -2.04 -3.68
C LYS A 70 -24.07 -3.15 -2.70
N GLU A 71 -24.99 -4.09 -2.50
CA GLU A 71 -24.76 -5.30 -1.73
C GLU A 71 -25.30 -6.51 -2.50
N GLN A 72 -24.50 -7.57 -2.59
CA GLN A 72 -24.88 -8.82 -3.23
C GLN A 72 -24.36 -10.00 -2.43
N VAL A 73 -25.14 -11.08 -2.35
CA VAL A 73 -24.73 -12.31 -1.70
C VAL A 73 -24.65 -13.43 -2.74
N THR A 74 -23.45 -13.96 -2.95
CA THR A 74 -23.19 -15.02 -3.92
C THR A 74 -22.46 -16.17 -3.21
N ARG A 75 -23.06 -17.36 -3.21
CA ARG A 75 -22.45 -18.59 -2.66
C ARG A 75 -21.93 -18.42 -1.21
N GLY A 76 -22.68 -17.71 -0.36
CA GLY A 76 -22.29 -17.45 1.03
C GLY A 76 -21.20 -16.38 1.22
N ILE A 77 -20.84 -15.65 0.17
CA ILE A 77 -19.95 -14.48 0.23
C ILE A 77 -20.79 -13.23 -0.05
N ARG A 78 -20.76 -12.29 0.88
CA ARG A 78 -21.38 -10.98 0.76
C ARG A 78 -20.38 -10.01 0.16
N MET A 79 -20.68 -9.52 -1.03
CA MET A 79 -19.92 -8.50 -1.73
C MET A 79 -20.61 -7.16 -1.51
N VAL A 80 -19.87 -6.19 -0.98
CA VAL A 80 -20.35 -4.83 -0.68
C VAL A 80 -19.50 -3.83 -1.46
N GLU A 81 -20.14 -2.91 -2.17
CA GLU A 81 -19.49 -1.78 -2.83
C GLU A 81 -19.98 -0.50 -2.18
N GLY A 82 -19.08 0.45 -2.02
CA GLY A 82 -19.42 1.73 -1.44
C GLY A 82 -18.40 2.80 -1.75
N LEU A 83 -18.69 3.97 -1.21
CA LEU A 83 -17.84 5.14 -1.29
C LEU A 83 -17.79 5.86 0.06
N PHE A 84 -16.70 6.55 0.31
CA PHE A 84 -16.55 7.44 1.46
C PHE A 84 -15.77 8.68 1.04
N ARG A 85 -15.91 9.76 1.79
CA ARG A 85 -15.10 10.96 1.56
C ARG A 85 -13.71 10.74 2.12
N SER A 86 -12.68 10.97 1.30
CA SER A 86 -11.28 10.82 1.69
C SER A 86 -10.97 11.67 2.92
N PRO A 87 -10.31 11.12 3.98
CA PRO A 87 -9.89 11.89 5.14
C PRO A 87 -9.06 13.12 4.77
N HIS A 88 -8.23 13.00 3.74
CA HIS A 88 -7.43 14.11 3.23
C HIS A 88 -8.32 15.24 2.70
N ALA A 89 -9.39 14.90 1.97
CA ALA A 89 -10.34 15.89 1.46
C ALA A 89 -11.23 16.49 2.57
N MET A 90 -11.41 15.79 3.69
CA MET A 90 -12.12 16.34 4.85
C MET A 90 -11.28 17.38 5.60
N VAL A 91 -9.97 17.12 5.75
CA VAL A 91 -9.05 18.03 6.45
C VAL A 91 -8.60 19.18 5.53
N TYR A 92 -8.39 18.90 4.24
CA TYR A 92 -7.86 19.84 3.25
C TYR A 92 -8.77 19.90 1.99
N PRO A 93 -9.97 20.50 2.09
CA PRO A 93 -10.96 20.47 1.01
C PRO A 93 -10.52 21.16 -0.29
N ASN A 94 -9.56 22.09 -0.21
CA ASN A 94 -9.08 22.87 -1.34
C ASN A 94 -7.87 22.27 -2.07
N GLN A 95 -7.28 21.18 -1.54
CA GLN A 95 -6.08 20.57 -2.14
C GLN A 95 -6.40 19.55 -3.23
N MET A 96 -7.65 19.07 -3.31
CA MET A 96 -8.06 18.05 -4.26
C MET A 96 -9.29 18.49 -5.07
N PRO A 97 -9.30 18.29 -6.41
CA PRO A 97 -10.48 18.50 -7.22
C PRO A 97 -11.63 17.59 -6.76
N GLY A 98 -12.86 18.07 -6.90
CA GLY A 98 -14.05 17.45 -6.27
C GLY A 98 -14.23 15.95 -6.53
N CYS A 99 -13.88 15.47 -7.72
CA CYS A 99 -13.96 14.05 -8.07
C CYS A 99 -12.98 13.16 -7.29
N LEU A 100 -11.82 13.68 -6.89
CA LEU A 100 -10.82 12.94 -6.12
C LEU A 100 -11.10 12.95 -4.61
N GLN A 101 -12.07 13.76 -4.16
CA GLN A 101 -12.44 13.82 -2.74
C GLN A 101 -13.19 12.57 -2.27
N TRP A 102 -13.70 11.76 -3.20
CA TRP A 102 -14.44 10.55 -2.93
C TRP A 102 -13.58 9.33 -3.25
N ALA A 103 -13.54 8.37 -2.34
CA ALA A 103 -12.83 7.10 -2.50
C ALA A 103 -13.85 5.96 -2.57
N ARG A 104 -13.71 5.09 -3.57
CA ARG A 104 -14.55 3.89 -3.73
C ARG A 104 -13.87 2.68 -3.13
N TRP A 105 -14.65 1.75 -2.59
CA TRP A 105 -14.14 0.52 -2.00
C TRP A 105 -15.06 -0.65 -2.33
N ARG A 106 -14.51 -1.86 -2.24
CA ARG A 106 -15.26 -3.11 -2.38
C ARG A 106 -14.79 -4.08 -1.29
N ALA A 107 -15.71 -4.70 -0.59
CA ALA A 107 -15.39 -5.74 0.39
C ALA A 107 -16.01 -7.07 -0.01
N TYR A 108 -15.26 -8.15 0.21
CA TYR A 108 -15.74 -9.52 0.13
C TYR A 108 -15.75 -10.09 1.54
N LEU A 109 -16.96 -10.19 2.09
CA LEU A 109 -17.24 -10.61 3.45
C LEU A 109 -17.72 -12.07 3.42
N PRO A 110 -16.95 -13.04 3.94
CA PRO A 110 -17.44 -14.41 4.08
C PRO A 110 -18.59 -14.46 5.10
N ALA A 111 -19.50 -15.42 4.95
CA ALA A 111 -20.58 -15.65 5.91
C ALA A 111 -20.05 -15.97 7.33
N MET A 112 -18.87 -16.58 7.43
CA MET A 112 -18.23 -16.89 8.70
C MET A 112 -17.25 -15.77 9.09
N GLN A 113 -17.31 -15.34 10.35
CA GLN A 113 -16.42 -14.30 10.87
C GLN A 113 -14.96 -14.77 10.86
N ARG A 114 -14.07 -13.95 10.30
CA ARG A 114 -12.62 -14.17 10.27
C ARG A 114 -11.90 -13.10 11.08
N LYS A 115 -10.72 -13.43 11.61
CA LYS A 115 -9.93 -12.51 12.46
C LYS A 115 -9.09 -11.51 11.65
N GLY A 116 -8.79 -11.81 10.38
CA GLY A 116 -7.90 -11.00 9.54
C GLY A 116 -8.61 -10.30 8.40
N VAL A 117 -8.10 -9.13 8.03
CA VAL A 117 -8.48 -8.38 6.82
C VAL A 117 -7.24 -8.16 5.97
N CYS A 118 -7.30 -8.60 4.72
CA CYS A 118 -6.35 -8.30 3.67
C CYS A 118 -6.86 -7.10 2.87
N ILE A 119 -6.03 -6.07 2.76
CA ILE A 119 -6.33 -4.84 2.02
C ILE A 119 -5.59 -4.91 0.69
N HIS A 120 -6.31 -5.09 -0.42
CA HIS A 120 -5.70 -4.99 -1.74
C HIS A 120 -5.73 -3.52 -2.19
N LEU A 121 -4.55 -2.92 -2.27
CA LEU A 121 -4.35 -1.61 -2.87
C LEU A 121 -3.99 -1.83 -4.34
N ALA A 122 -4.67 -1.12 -5.25
CA ALA A 122 -4.26 -1.13 -6.64
C ALA A 122 -2.86 -0.51 -6.79
N GLY A 123 -2.04 -1.07 -7.68
CA GLY A 123 -0.71 -0.54 -7.95
C GLY A 123 -0.76 0.86 -8.56
N THR A 124 0.23 1.69 -8.21
CA THR A 124 0.43 3.03 -8.77
C THR A 124 0.88 2.90 -10.23
N GLY A 125 -0.07 2.95 -11.18
CA GLY A 125 0.19 2.60 -12.57
C GLY A 125 -0.81 3.11 -13.61
N ASP A 126 -1.61 4.14 -13.31
CA ASP A 126 -2.59 4.73 -14.22
C ASP A 126 -2.50 6.27 -14.29
N HIS A 127 -1.30 6.79 -14.57
CA HIS A 127 -1.09 8.23 -14.85
C HIS A 127 -1.66 8.73 -16.20
N SER A 128 -2.44 7.91 -16.91
CA SER A 128 -3.18 8.34 -18.11
C SER A 128 -4.63 8.62 -17.74
N TYR A 129 -4.92 9.91 -17.55
CA TYR A 129 -6.17 10.64 -17.26
C TYR A 129 -7.52 10.07 -17.78
N ILE A 130 -7.54 9.11 -18.71
CA ILE A 130 -8.75 8.59 -19.38
C ILE A 130 -9.51 7.53 -18.54
N ARG A 131 -8.91 6.96 -17.50
CA ARG A 131 -9.55 5.91 -16.68
C ARG A 131 -10.27 6.39 -15.42
N CYS A 132 -10.21 7.69 -15.09
CA CYS A 132 -10.83 8.25 -13.88
C CYS A 132 -12.37 8.14 -13.78
N ILE A 133 -13.07 7.78 -14.86
CA ILE A 133 -14.53 7.53 -14.82
C ILE A 133 -14.86 6.02 -14.73
N LEU A 134 -13.98 5.11 -15.14
CA LEU A 134 -14.33 3.70 -15.30
C LEU A 134 -13.38 2.68 -14.69
N ALA A 135 -12.18 3.05 -14.23
CA ALA A 135 -11.26 2.07 -13.67
C ALA A 135 -10.38 2.68 -12.58
N ILE A 136 -10.60 2.18 -11.36
CA ILE A 136 -9.67 2.21 -10.22
C ILE A 136 -9.48 3.60 -9.57
N LEU A 137 -10.59 4.17 -9.10
CA LEU A 137 -10.58 4.94 -7.87
C LEU A 137 -10.17 4.01 -6.73
N THR A 138 -8.92 4.11 -6.26
CA THR A 138 -8.43 3.57 -4.97
C THR A 138 -9.20 2.34 -4.49
N SER A 139 -9.33 1.31 -5.33
CA SER A 139 -10.27 0.22 -5.03
C SER A 139 -9.64 -0.65 -3.96
N ILE A 140 -9.80 -0.23 -2.72
CA ILE A 140 -9.45 -1.00 -1.56
C ILE A 140 -10.36 -2.22 -1.60
N SER A 141 -9.79 -3.36 -2.03
CA SER A 141 -10.52 -4.62 -1.99
C SER A 141 -10.19 -5.30 -0.68
N LEU A 142 -11.13 -5.26 0.26
CA LEU A 142 -10.99 -5.93 1.54
C LEU A 142 -11.37 -7.41 1.39
N HIS A 143 -10.40 -8.30 1.54
CA HIS A 143 -10.61 -9.74 1.58
C HIS A 143 -10.31 -10.24 2.98
N PHE A 144 -11.26 -10.88 3.64
CA PHE A 144 -10.99 -11.49 4.93
C PHE A 144 -10.30 -12.85 4.73
N ILE A 145 -9.15 -13.06 5.38
CA ILE A 145 -8.41 -14.33 5.41
C ILE A 145 -8.75 -15.07 6.71
#